data_AF-A0AAJ5VA38-F1
#
_entry.id   AF-A0AAJ5VA38-F1
#
_cell.length_a   1.000
_cell.length_b   1.000
_cell.length_c   1.000
_cell.angle_alpha   90.00
_cell.angle_beta   90.00
_cell.angle_gamma   90.00
#
_symmetry.space_group_name_H-M   'P 1'
#
loop_
_entity.id
_entity.type
_entity.pdbx_description
1 polymer ?
#
loop_
_entity_poly.entity_id
_entity_poly.type
_entity_poly.pdbx_seq_one_letter_code
_entity_poly.pdbx_strand_id
1 'polypeptide(L)'
;MPDMQMMDMSIMQACMDACAACEQACTVCSTQMMDCSPACMNCADMAGTMMRSMMRMQGMTPASMMAMLNACIAMCKTCMDACARHADESDVCRMCAQACQACMDACSAMKDMLMASA
;
A
#
# COMPACT_ATOMS: atom_id res chain seq x y z
N MET A 1 -13.11 -21.41 6.08
CA MET A 1 -11.83 -22.00 5.65
C MET A 1 -10.92 -22.03 6.87
N PRO A 2 -10.43 -23.20 7.32
CA PRO A 2 -9.64 -23.33 8.56
C PRO A 2 -8.29 -22.58 8.53
N ASP A 3 -7.79 -22.24 7.34
CA ASP A 3 -6.42 -21.72 7.16
C ASP A 3 -6.25 -20.22 7.44
N MET A 4 -7.32 -19.46 7.73
CA MET A 4 -7.21 -18.06 8.18
C MET A 4 -7.17 -17.89 9.71
N GLN A 5 -7.18 -18.99 10.48
CA GLN A 5 -7.19 -18.93 11.95
C GLN A 5 -5.82 -18.59 12.58
N MET A 6 -4.72 -18.60 11.81
CA MET A 6 -3.37 -18.24 12.28
C MET A 6 -2.87 -16.88 11.77
N MET A 7 -3.75 -16.04 11.22
CA MET A 7 -3.35 -14.73 10.74
C MET A 7 -3.14 -13.77 11.92
N ASP A 8 -1.94 -13.19 12.01
CA ASP A 8 -1.68 -12.13 13.00
C ASP A 8 -2.50 -10.88 12.63
N MET A 9 -3.59 -10.69 13.37
CA MET A 9 -4.51 -9.57 13.17
C MET A 9 -3.83 -8.20 13.36
N SER A 10 -2.74 -8.13 14.12
CA SER A 10 -1.98 -6.88 14.30
C SER A 10 -1.23 -6.49 13.03
N ILE A 11 -0.65 -7.47 12.32
CA ILE A 11 0.01 -7.26 11.02
C ILE A 11 -1.01 -6.83 9.96
N MET A 12 -2.16 -7.50 9.92
CA MET A 12 -3.24 -7.13 9.00
C MET A 12 -3.75 -5.72 9.27
N GLN A 13 -3.99 -5.36 10.53
CA GLN A 13 -4.43 -4.02 10.91
C GLN A 13 -3.41 -2.95 10.51
N ALA A 14 -2.12 -3.18 10.81
CA ALA A 14 -1.05 -2.26 10.43
C ALA A 14 -0.96 -2.07 8.91
N CYS A 15 -1.13 -3.15 8.14
CA CYS A 15 -1.16 -3.09 6.68
C CYS A 15 -2.37 -2.32 6.16
N MET A 16 -3.55 -2.51 6.75
CA MET A 16 -4.76 -1.75 6.41
C MET A 16 -4.59 -0.26 6.71
N ASP A 17 -4.07 0.09 7.89
CA ASP A 17 -3.87 1.48 8.30
C ASP A 17 -2.84 2.19 7.41
N ALA A 18 -1.74 1.51 7.07
CA ALA A 18 -0.73 2.03 6.15
C ALA A 18 -1.29 2.22 4.73
N CYS A 19 -2.09 1.27 4.22
CA CYS A 19 -2.75 1.40 2.92
C CYS A 19 -3.72 2.61 2.91
N ALA A 20 -4.53 2.78 3.96
CA ALA A 20 -5.45 3.91 4.06
C ALA A 20 -4.72 5.25 4.15
N ALA A 21 -3.65 5.33 4.95
CA ALA A 21 -2.82 6.53 5.03
C ALA A 21 -2.15 6.86 3.69
N CYS A 22 -1.65 5.85 2.98
CA CYS A 22 -1.06 6.00 1.66
C CYS A 22 -2.09 6.45 0.61
N GLU A 23 -3.30 5.88 0.60
CA GLU A 23 -4.40 6.31 -0.29
C GLU A 23 -4.68 7.81 -0.11
N GLN A 24 -4.80 8.28 1.13
CA GLN A 24 -5.06 9.69 1.41
C GLN A 24 -3.89 10.59 1.02
N ALA A 25 -2.66 10.22 1.41
CA ALA A 25 -1.47 11.01 1.10
C ALA A 25 -1.26 11.15 -0.42
N CYS A 26 -1.43 10.05 -1.16
CA CYS A 26 -1.33 10.03 -2.62
C CYS A 26 -2.46 10.82 -3.28
N THR A 27 -3.69 10.76 -2.74
CA THR A 27 -4.82 11.55 -3.24
C THR A 27 -4.59 13.06 -3.08
N VAL A 28 -4.02 13.49 -1.95
CA VAL A 28 -3.65 14.90 -1.76
C VAL A 28 -2.49 15.28 -2.67
N CYS A 29 -1.45 14.45 -2.74
CA CYS A 29 -0.24 14.72 -3.50
C CYS A 29 -0.51 14.85 -5.01
N SER A 30 -1.43 14.06 -5.56
CA SER A 30 -1.75 14.15 -6.99
C SER A 30 -2.28 15.53 -7.42
N THR A 31 -2.95 16.24 -6.51
CA THR A 31 -3.51 17.57 -6.80
C THR A 31 -2.45 18.66 -6.87
N GLN A 32 -1.19 18.36 -6.52
CA GLN A 32 -0.07 19.29 -6.62
C GLN A 32 0.40 19.54 -8.07
N MET A 33 -0.13 18.78 -9.04
CA MET A 33 0.14 18.93 -10.49
C MET A 33 1.63 18.88 -10.87
N MET A 34 2.44 18.20 -10.06
CA MET A 34 3.83 17.87 -10.38
C MET A 34 3.91 16.61 -11.26
N ASP A 35 5.10 16.28 -11.77
CA ASP A 35 5.28 15.11 -12.63
C ASP A 35 5.03 13.76 -11.89
N CYS A 36 4.98 13.76 -10.56
CA CYS A 36 4.62 12.60 -9.75
C CYS A 36 3.11 12.34 -9.70
N SER A 37 2.27 13.33 -10.06
CA SER A 37 0.82 13.27 -9.89
C SER A 37 0.14 12.03 -10.51
N PRO A 38 0.51 11.56 -11.73
CA PRO A 38 -0.05 10.33 -12.27
C PRO A 38 0.28 9.09 -11.43
N ALA A 39 1.52 8.99 -10.93
CA ALA A 39 1.93 7.89 -10.06
C ALA A 39 1.19 7.95 -8.72
N CYS A 40 0.98 9.15 -8.16
CA CYS A 40 0.19 9.34 -6.96
C CYS A 40 -1.25 8.83 -7.14
N MET A 41 -1.94 9.20 -8.23
CA MET A 41 -3.33 8.73 -8.44
C MET A 41 -3.42 7.21 -8.56
N ASN A 42 -2.55 6.60 -9.36
CA ASN A 42 -2.52 5.15 -9.49
C ASN A 42 -2.20 4.47 -8.15
N CYS A 43 -1.27 5.03 -7.37
CA CYS A 43 -0.93 4.51 -6.06
C CYS A 43 -2.09 4.63 -5.06
N ALA A 44 -2.87 5.72 -5.13
CA ALA A 44 -4.06 5.88 -4.30
C ALA A 44 -5.09 4.78 -4.57
N ASP A 45 -5.40 4.53 -5.85
CA ASP A 45 -6.34 3.47 -6.25
C ASP A 45 -5.88 2.09 -5.80
N MET A 46 -4.58 1.80 -5.96
CA MET A 46 -4.01 0.50 -5.58
C MET A 46 -4.01 0.31 -4.06
N ALA A 47 -3.56 1.30 -3.29
CA ALA A 47 -3.54 1.23 -1.83
C ALA A 47 -4.97 1.11 -1.26
N GLY A 48 -5.90 1.93 -1.75
CA GLY A 48 -7.31 1.85 -1.35
C GLY A 48 -7.94 0.50 -1.68
N THR A 49 -7.64 -0.05 -2.85
CA THR A 49 -8.13 -1.37 -3.25
C THR A 49 -7.53 -2.48 -2.39
N MET A 50 -6.23 -2.42 -2.10
CA MET A 50 -5.54 -3.38 -1.23
C MET A 50 -6.15 -3.40 0.18
N MET A 51 -6.38 -2.23 0.77
CA MET A 51 -7.08 -2.07 2.05
C MET A 51 -8.47 -2.71 2.04
N ARG A 52 -9.27 -2.42 1.00
CA ARG A 52 -10.62 -3.00 0.83
C ARG A 52 -10.63 -4.50 0.61
N SER A 53 -9.57 -5.06 0.03
CA SER A 53 -9.40 -6.51 -0.14
C SER A 53 -9.14 -7.22 1.19
N MET A 54 -8.33 -6.65 2.08
CA MET A 54 -8.07 -7.21 3.40
C MET A 54 -9.33 -7.26 4.29
N MET A 55 -10.30 -6.36 4.07
CA MET A 55 -11.61 -6.41 4.74
C MET A 55 -12.54 -7.53 4.24
N ARG A 56 -12.21 -8.21 3.13
CA ARG A 56 -13.07 -9.19 2.46
C ARG A 56 -12.30 -10.44 2.01
N MET A 57 -11.35 -10.86 2.82
CA MET A 57 -10.43 -11.97 2.53
C MET A 57 -11.12 -13.28 2.14
N GLN A 58 -12.36 -13.53 2.58
CA GLN A 58 -13.12 -14.75 2.30
C GLN A 58 -13.39 -14.97 0.80
N GLY A 59 -13.33 -13.91 -0.03
CA GLY A 59 -13.45 -13.99 -1.48
C GLY A 59 -12.11 -14.14 -2.22
N MET A 60 -10.99 -14.28 -1.51
CA MET A 60 -9.64 -14.31 -2.07
C MET A 60 -9.02 -15.69 -1.92
N THR A 61 -8.30 -16.12 -2.95
CA THR A 61 -7.35 -17.23 -2.85
C THR A 61 -5.99 -16.70 -2.34
N PRO A 62 -5.12 -17.56 -1.77
CA PRO A 62 -3.76 -17.15 -1.43
C PRO A 62 -3.01 -16.54 -2.63
N ALA A 63 -3.13 -17.14 -3.82
CA ALA A 63 -2.49 -16.65 -5.03
C ALA A 63 -2.97 -15.23 -5.43
N SER A 64 -4.28 -14.98 -5.36
CA SER A 64 -4.82 -13.64 -5.68
C SER A 64 -4.39 -12.59 -4.66
N MET A 65 -4.39 -12.91 -3.37
CA MET A 65 -3.92 -12.01 -2.31
C MET A 65 -2.43 -11.66 -2.49
N MET A 66 -1.59 -12.66 -2.76
CA MET A 66 -0.16 -12.46 -3.03
C MET A 66 0.09 -11.58 -4.25
N ALA A 67 -0.66 -11.79 -5.33
CA ALA A 67 -0.56 -10.97 -6.53
C ALA A 67 -0.92 -9.50 -6.25
N MET A 68 -2.00 -9.28 -5.48
CA MET A 68 -2.42 -7.92 -5.09
C MET A 68 -1.37 -7.22 -4.22
N LEU A 69 -0.82 -7.90 -3.21
CA LEU A 69 0.24 -7.35 -2.35
C LEU A 69 1.48 -6.96 -3.16
N ASN A 70 1.95 -7.84 -4.04
CA ASN A 70 3.10 -7.55 -4.92
C ASN A 70 2.84 -6.33 -5.81
N ALA A 71 1.63 -6.22 -6.37
CA ALA A 71 1.27 -5.10 -7.23
C ALA A 71 1.19 -3.78 -6.44
N CYS A 72 0.63 -3.81 -5.21
CA CYS A 72 0.59 -2.65 -4.32
C CYS A 72 2.01 -2.20 -3.92
N ILE A 73 2.90 -3.14 -3.56
CA ILE A 73 4.30 -2.84 -3.22
C ILE A 73 5.01 -2.17 -4.41
N ALA A 74 4.88 -2.73 -5.61
CA ALA A 74 5.50 -2.18 -6.81
C ALA A 74 5.01 -0.76 -7.15
N MET A 75 3.70 -0.51 -6.98
CA MET A 75 3.13 0.82 -7.21
C MET A 75 3.57 1.82 -6.14
N CYS A 76 3.58 1.42 -4.87
CA CYS A 76 4.09 2.26 -3.78
C CYS A 76 5.56 2.63 -4.01
N LYS A 77 6.40 1.70 -4.51
CA LYS A 77 7.80 1.99 -4.86
C LYS A 77 7.90 3.05 -5.96
N THR A 78 7.10 2.88 -7.02
CA THR A 78 7.06 3.81 -8.15
C THR A 78 6.64 5.21 -7.70
N CYS A 79 5.61 5.31 -6.86
CA CYS A 79 5.12 6.57 -6.33
C CYS A 79 6.12 7.22 -5.36
N MET A 80 6.72 6.42 -4.46
CA MET A 80 7.74 6.89 -3.54
C MET A 80 8.92 7.52 -4.28
N ASP A 81 9.48 6.83 -5.29
CA ASP A 81 10.61 7.34 -6.07
C ASP A 81 10.24 8.62 -6.82
N ALA A 82 9.02 8.69 -7.35
CA ALA A 82 8.54 9.88 -8.05
C ALA A 82 8.39 11.07 -7.09
N CYS A 83 7.82 10.87 -5.90
CA CYS A 83 7.63 11.91 -4.88
C CYS A 83 8.95 12.32 -4.20
N ALA A 84 9.89 11.40 -4.02
CA ALA A 84 11.18 11.68 -3.40
C ALA A 84 11.99 12.72 -4.17
N ARG A 85 11.82 12.81 -5.49
CA ARG A 85 12.44 13.85 -6.33
C ARG A 85 12.00 15.27 -5.99
N HIS A 86 10.87 15.43 -5.30
CA HIS A 86 10.28 16.73 -4.94
C HIS A 86 10.28 16.97 -3.43
N ALA A 87 10.86 16.06 -2.64
CA ALA A 87 10.72 16.06 -1.18
C ALA A 87 11.41 17.25 -0.47
N ASP A 88 12.42 17.84 -1.12
CA ASP A 88 13.12 19.03 -0.60
C ASP A 88 12.36 20.33 -0.86
N GLU A 89 11.45 20.33 -1.84
CA GLU A 89 10.71 21.51 -2.30
C GLU A 89 9.21 21.47 -1.90
N SER A 90 8.68 20.29 -1.61
CA SER A 90 7.27 20.08 -1.26
C SER A 90 7.11 19.15 -0.07
N ASP A 91 6.60 19.70 1.04
CA ASP A 91 6.21 18.93 2.22
C ASP A 91 5.16 17.86 1.90
N VAL A 92 4.27 18.15 0.94
CA VAL A 92 3.26 17.18 0.50
C VAL A 92 3.92 15.98 -0.17
N CYS A 93 4.90 16.19 -1.04
CA CYS A 93 5.65 15.10 -1.67
C CYS A 93 6.51 14.34 -0.66
N ARG A 94 7.15 15.03 0.29
CA ARG A 94 7.91 14.41 1.37
C ARG A 94 7.04 13.48 2.21
N MET A 95 5.87 13.94 2.64
CA MET A 95 4.90 13.13 3.39
C MET A 95 4.36 11.97 2.54
N CYS A 96 4.08 12.19 1.26
CA CYS A 96 3.60 11.14 0.36
C CYS A 96 4.65 10.04 0.16
N ALA A 97 5.92 10.40 -0.02
CA ALA A 97 7.01 9.42 -0.13
C ALA A 97 7.14 8.58 1.15
N GLN A 98 7.05 9.20 2.33
CA GLN A 98 7.06 8.50 3.62
C GLN A 98 5.87 7.55 3.77
N ALA A 99 4.67 7.98 3.38
CA ALA A 99 3.48 7.14 3.42
C ALA A 99 3.58 5.94 2.45
N CYS A 100 4.11 6.16 1.25
CA CYS A 100 4.37 5.08 0.29
C CYS A 100 5.38 4.06 0.85
N GLN A 101 6.46 4.52 1.48
CA GLN A 101 7.44 3.64 2.13
C GLN A 101 6.79 2.80 3.24
N ALA A 102 6.05 3.43 4.15
CA ALA A 102 5.35 2.73 5.22
C ALA A 102 4.34 1.69 4.67
N CYS A 103 3.64 2.01 3.59
CA CYS A 103 2.72 1.08 2.93
C CYS A 103 3.46 -0.10 2.29
N MET A 104 4.61 0.11 1.66
CA MET A 104 5.44 -0.99 1.13
C MET A 104 5.89 -1.93 2.23
N ASP A 105 6.37 -1.39 3.34
CA ASP A 105 6.89 -2.18 4.46
C ASP A 105 5.78 -3.02 5.09
N ALA A 106 4.59 -2.41 5.30
CA ALA A 106 3.45 -3.11 5.87
C ALA A 106 2.87 -4.17 4.91
N CYS A 107 2.78 -3.88 3.60
CA CYS A 107 2.38 -4.87 2.60
C CYS A 107 3.37 -6.02 2.50
N SER A 108 4.68 -5.76 2.65
CA SER A 108 5.71 -6.80 2.65
C SER A 108 5.60 -7.68 3.89
N ALA A 109 5.38 -7.09 5.07
CA ALA A 109 5.15 -7.85 6.30
C ALA A 109 3.89 -8.73 6.21
N MET A 110 2.80 -8.21 5.64
CA MET A 110 1.58 -8.98 5.40
C MET A 110 1.84 -10.15 4.44
N LYS A 111 2.58 -9.90 3.35
CA LYS A 111 2.98 -10.92 2.38
C LYS A 111 3.81 -12.03 3.04
N ASP A 112 4.80 -11.67 3.84
CA ASP A 112 5.70 -12.63 4.50
C ASP A 112 4.93 -13.50 5.51
N MET A 113 4.00 -12.90 6.27
CA MET A 113 3.11 -13.63 7.18
C MET A 113 2.23 -14.65 6.44
N LEU A 114 1.67 -14.27 5.28
CA LEU A 114 0.89 -15.20 4.46
C LEU A 114 1.73 -16.35 3.91
N MET A 115 3.01 -16.10 3.56
CA MET A 115 3.92 -17.15 3.11
C MET A 115 4.31 -18.11 4.24
N ALA A 116 4.46 -17.62 5.47
CA ALA A 116 4.78 -18.46 6.63
C ALA A 116 3.61 -19.34 7.09
N SER A 117 2.39 -19.00 6.67
CA SER A 117 1.16 -19.71 7.02
C SER A 117 0.70 -20.72 5.96
N ALA A 118 1.40 -20.82 4.83
CA ALA A 118 1.14 -21.73 3.72
C ALA A 118 1.96 -23.02 3.81
#